data_AF-G0RYT6-F1
#
_entry.id   AF-G0RYT6-F1
#
_cell.length_a   1.000
_cell.length_b   1.000
_cell.length_c   1.000
_cell.angle_alpha   90.00
_cell.angle_beta   90.00
_cell.angle_gamma   90.00
#
_symmetry.space_group_name_H-M   'P 1'
#
loop_
_entity.id
_entity.type
_entity.pdbx_description
1 polymer ?
#
loop_
_entity_poly.entity_id
_entity_poly.type
_entity_poly.pdbx_seq_one_letter_code
_entity_poly.pdbx_strand_id
1 'polypeptide(L)'
;MSTFNLFKSKAREDDEDDRGEAIDSETIAGGGHSTEIAHHRLRVSQALRSFLAHEGLLSNEQDEEALNALLDRPVVSPPASVLDRSHPLPEYFISSSHNTYLLAHQLYGSSAAEAYETTLKAGARCIEIDAWYVFRIYFPGSTLTAQG
;
A
#
# COMPACT_ATOMS: atom_id res chain seq x y z
N MET A 1 -11.58 -11.74 -54.51
CA MET A 1 -11.76 -12.82 -53.51
C MET A 1 -10.58 -12.76 -52.55
N SER A 2 -10.75 -12.20 -51.35
CA SER A 2 -9.69 -12.15 -50.34
C SER A 2 -9.73 -13.40 -49.48
N THR A 3 -8.61 -14.10 -49.39
CA THR A 3 -8.45 -15.31 -48.59
C THR A 3 -8.32 -14.91 -47.12
N PHE A 4 -9.31 -15.24 -46.31
CA PHE A 4 -9.24 -15.08 -44.85
C PHE A 4 -8.41 -16.23 -44.26
N ASN A 5 -7.23 -15.91 -43.76
CA ASN A 5 -6.41 -16.86 -42.99
C ASN A 5 -6.86 -16.87 -41.53
N LEU A 6 -7.53 -17.95 -41.12
CA LEU A 6 -8.11 -18.15 -39.78
C LEU A 6 -7.08 -18.48 -38.67
N PHE A 7 -5.78 -18.56 -39.00
CA PHE A 7 -4.71 -18.98 -38.08
C PHE A 7 -3.60 -17.94 -37.88
N LYS A 8 -3.84 -16.66 -38.18
CA LYS A 8 -2.90 -15.63 -37.72
C LYS A 8 -3.09 -15.48 -36.21
N SER A 9 -2.26 -16.17 -35.43
CA SER A 9 -2.14 -15.93 -33.99
C SER A 9 -1.88 -14.45 -33.79
N LYS A 10 -2.90 -13.71 -33.35
CA LYS A 10 -2.72 -12.37 -32.82
C LYS A 10 -1.73 -12.55 -31.67
N ALA A 11 -0.51 -12.03 -31.82
CA ALA A 11 0.34 -11.84 -30.65
C ALA A 11 -0.54 -11.06 -29.66
N ARG A 12 -0.75 -11.64 -28.47
CA ARG A 12 -1.38 -10.90 -27.38
C ARG A 12 -0.52 -9.66 -27.21
N GLU A 13 -1.06 -8.51 -27.56
CA GLU A 13 -0.59 -7.27 -26.95
C GLU A 13 -0.85 -7.50 -25.46
N ASP A 14 0.23 -7.62 -24.70
CA ASP A 14 0.14 -7.60 -23.24
C ASP A 14 -0.51 -6.25 -22.91
N ASP A 15 -1.80 -6.27 -22.58
CA ASP A 15 -2.50 -5.08 -22.08
C ASP A 15 -1.75 -4.66 -20.80
N GLU A 16 -1.02 -3.54 -20.88
CA GLU A 16 -0.26 -2.99 -19.75
C GLU A 16 -1.19 -2.62 -18.59
N ASP A 17 -2.49 -2.42 -18.85
CA ASP A 17 -3.54 -2.21 -17.84
C ASP A 17 -3.74 -3.41 -16.91
N ASP A 18 -3.34 -4.63 -17.31
CA ASP A 18 -3.39 -5.83 -16.45
C ASP A 18 -2.11 -5.99 -15.60
N ARG A 19 -1.09 -5.14 -15.79
CA ARG A 19 0.10 -5.15 -14.92
C ARG A 19 -0.19 -4.31 -13.68
N GLY A 20 -0.76 -4.95 -12.67
CA GLY A 20 -0.83 -4.34 -11.33
C GLY A 20 0.55 -3.84 -10.91
N GLU A 21 0.61 -2.63 -10.32
CA GLU A 21 1.87 -2.01 -9.92
C GLU A 21 2.58 -2.85 -8.87
N ALA A 22 3.92 -2.90 -8.94
CA ALA A 22 4.72 -3.57 -7.94
C ALA A 22 4.62 -2.78 -6.63
N ILE A 23 4.20 -3.45 -5.55
CA ILE A 23 4.18 -2.83 -4.23
C ILE A 23 5.62 -2.76 -3.69
N ASP A 24 6.10 -1.54 -3.48
CA ASP A 24 7.34 -1.24 -2.77
C ASP A 24 7.04 -0.80 -1.32
N SER A 25 8.08 -0.51 -0.54
CA SER A 25 7.92 0.03 0.83
C SER A 25 7.16 1.36 0.87
N GLU A 26 7.10 2.05 -0.26
CA GLU A 26 6.38 3.31 -0.43
C GLU A 26 4.92 3.08 -0.83
N THR A 27 4.45 1.85 -1.08
CA THR A 27 3.08 1.63 -1.53
C THR A 27 2.10 1.50 -0.35
N ILE A 28 1.11 2.38 -0.28
CA ILE A 28 0.06 2.39 0.74
C ILE A 28 -1.14 1.52 0.29
N ALA A 29 -1.84 0.94 1.27
CA ALA A 29 -3.06 0.18 1.00
C ALA A 29 -4.11 1.07 0.30
N GLY A 30 -4.49 0.70 -0.94
CA GLY A 30 -5.42 1.47 -1.77
C GLY A 30 -4.78 2.15 -3.00
N GLY A 31 -3.51 1.91 -3.30
CA GLY A 31 -2.86 2.35 -4.53
C GLY A 31 -2.29 3.77 -4.49
N GLY A 32 -2.10 4.34 -3.30
CA GLY A 32 -1.33 5.56 -3.14
C GLY A 32 0.13 5.22 -2.86
N HIS A 33 1.09 5.87 -3.52
CA HIS A 33 2.46 5.92 -3.00
C HIS A 33 2.44 6.75 -1.72
N SER A 34 2.56 6.08 -0.58
CA SER A 34 3.12 6.65 0.64
C SER A 34 4.38 7.36 0.21
N THR A 35 4.36 8.68 0.26
CA THR A 35 5.63 9.38 0.39
C THR A 35 6.00 9.16 1.84
N GLU A 36 6.77 8.12 2.16
CA GLU A 36 7.64 8.19 3.33
C GLU A 36 8.67 9.29 3.02
N ILE A 37 8.20 10.55 2.99
CA ILE A 37 9.06 11.68 3.28
C ILE A 37 9.43 11.44 4.74
N ALA A 38 10.51 10.68 4.92
CA ALA A 38 11.39 10.71 6.06
C ALA A 38 11.27 12.10 6.66
N HIS A 39 10.79 12.20 7.92
CA HIS A 39 10.39 13.39 8.69
C HIS A 39 11.31 14.62 8.54
N HIS A 40 11.48 15.09 7.32
CA HIS A 40 12.18 16.29 6.94
C HIS A 40 11.12 17.34 7.12
N ARG A 41 11.08 17.86 8.35
CA ARG A 41 10.41 19.09 8.78
C ARG A 41 9.92 19.87 7.56
N LEU A 42 8.66 19.66 7.18
CA LEU A 42 8.11 20.17 5.93
C LEU A 42 8.44 21.65 5.84
N ARG A 43 9.23 22.03 4.82
CA ARG A 43 9.66 23.41 4.69
C ARG A 43 8.50 24.23 4.15
N VAL A 44 7.82 24.93 5.04
CA VAL A 44 6.75 25.86 4.67
C VAL A 44 7.39 27.14 4.12
N SER A 45 6.98 27.54 2.90
CA SER A 45 7.49 28.74 2.24
C SER A 45 7.09 30.02 2.99
N GLN A 46 7.88 31.09 2.82
CA GLN A 46 7.56 32.38 3.45
C GLN A 46 6.18 32.89 3.01
N ALA A 47 5.85 32.76 1.73
CA ALA A 47 4.55 33.19 1.20
C ALA A 47 3.38 32.46 1.89
N LEU A 48 3.53 31.17 2.17
CA LEU A 48 2.49 30.41 2.88
C LEU A 48 2.40 30.82 4.36
N ARG A 49 3.53 31.10 5.00
CA ARG A 49 3.56 31.64 6.38
C ARG A 49 2.88 33.01 6.46
N SER A 50 3.17 33.92 5.53
CA SER A 50 2.51 35.22 5.41
C SER A 50 1.00 35.07 5.23
N PHE A 51 0.57 34.14 4.38
CA PHE A 51 -0.83 33.84 4.17
C PHE A 51 -1.49 33.29 5.44
N LEU A 52 -0.89 32.31 6.12
CA LEU A 52 -1.43 31.73 7.34
C LEU A 52 -1.52 32.74 8.50
N ALA A 53 -0.55 33.66 8.61
CA ALA A 53 -0.60 34.77 9.56
C ALA A 53 -1.71 35.77 9.21
N HIS A 54 -1.91 36.06 7.92
CA HIS A 54 -3.01 36.92 7.46
C HIS A 54 -4.38 36.31 7.77
N GLU A 55 -4.55 34.99 7.59
CA GLU A 55 -5.77 34.27 7.96
C GLU A 55 -5.96 34.11 9.49
N GLY A 56 -5.02 34.61 10.30
CA GLY A 56 -5.09 34.54 11.76
C GLY A 56 -4.84 33.14 12.32
N LEU A 57 -4.28 32.23 11.51
CA LEU A 57 -3.91 30.88 11.94
C LEU A 57 -2.53 30.85 12.62
N LEU A 58 -1.68 31.85 12.37
CA LEU A 58 -0.41 32.08 13.06
C LEU A 58 -0.44 33.46 13.71
N SER A 59 0.19 33.62 14.88
CA SER A 59 0.32 34.92 15.53
C SER A 59 1.23 35.88 14.74
N ASN A 60 2.27 35.31 14.12
CA ASN A 60 3.18 35.99 13.20
C ASN A 60 3.89 34.95 12.29
N GLU A 61 4.65 35.41 11.30
CA GLU A 61 5.33 34.53 10.34
C GLU A 61 6.44 33.65 10.95
N GLN A 62 6.93 34.01 12.14
CA GLN A 62 7.95 33.28 12.89
C GLN A 62 7.37 32.30 13.92
N ASP A 63 6.05 32.20 14.04
CA ASP A 63 5.37 31.35 15.02
C ASP A 63 5.45 29.87 14.60
N GLU A 64 6.62 29.27 14.85
CA GLU A 64 6.89 27.85 14.55
C GLU A 64 6.02 26.92 15.39
N GLU A 65 5.63 27.32 16.60
CA GLU A 65 4.82 26.48 17.48
C GLU A 65 3.39 26.35 16.96
N ALA A 66 2.76 27.47 16.58
CA ALA A 66 1.46 27.44 15.93
C ALA A 66 1.50 26.73 14.56
N LEU A 67 2.60 26.88 13.81
CA LEU A 67 2.76 26.21 12.52
C LEU A 67 2.88 24.70 12.68
N ASN A 68 3.71 24.22 13.60
CA ASN A 68 3.84 22.79 13.87
C ASN A 68 2.51 22.22 14.39
N ALA A 69 1.83 22.93 15.29
CA ALA A 69 0.50 22.52 15.77
C ALA A 69 -0.54 22.41 14.65
N LEU A 70 -0.47 23.28 13.63
CA LEU A 70 -1.34 23.21 12.46
C LEU A 70 -1.00 22.03 11.55
N LEU A 71 0.29 21.78 11.34
CA LEU A 71 0.77 20.65 10.51
C LEU A 71 0.49 19.29 11.17
N ASP A 72 0.56 19.23 12.50
CA ASP A 72 0.25 18.03 13.28
C ASP A 72 -1.27 17.78 13.41
N ARG A 73 -2.10 18.74 13.00
CA ARG A 73 -3.55 18.61 13.12
C ARG A 73 -4.06 17.54 12.13
N PRO A 74 -4.83 16.55 12.60
CA PRO A 74 -5.40 15.55 11.71
C PRO A 74 -6.36 16.22 10.71
N VAL A 75 -6.21 15.88 9.43
CA VAL A 75 -7.08 16.40 8.35
C VAL A 75 -8.54 15.98 8.56
N VAL A 76 -8.75 14.82 9.19
CA VAL A 76 -10.07 14.24 9.49
C VAL A 76 -10.12 13.83 10.95
N SER A 77 -11.14 14.29 11.68
CA SER A 77 -11.47 13.82 13.02
C SER A 77 -12.77 13.01 12.97
N PRO A 78 -12.72 11.67 13.05
CA PRO A 78 -13.92 10.85 13.00
C PRO A 78 -14.77 11.04 14.25
N PRO A 79 -16.11 10.98 14.14
CA PRO A 79 -17.00 11.08 15.29
C PRO A 79 -16.77 9.92 16.27
N ALA A 80 -16.89 10.20 17.57
CA ALA A 80 -16.62 9.22 18.63
C ALA A 80 -17.45 7.93 18.53
N SER A 81 -18.66 8.01 17.97
CA SER A 81 -19.53 6.85 17.76
C SER A 81 -18.93 5.80 16.83
N VAL A 82 -18.09 6.21 15.86
CA VAL A 82 -17.42 5.29 14.93
C VAL A 82 -16.23 4.60 15.59
N LEU A 83 -15.75 5.12 16.72
CA LEU A 83 -14.62 4.57 17.48
C LEU A 83 -15.06 3.74 18.69
N ASP A 84 -16.37 3.53 18.89
CA ASP A 84 -16.90 2.72 19.97
C ASP A 84 -16.52 1.24 19.77
N ARG A 85 -15.77 0.67 20.72
CA ARG A 85 -15.30 -0.72 20.69
C ARG A 85 -16.17 -1.68 21.50
N SER A 86 -17.37 -1.25 21.93
CA SER A 86 -18.29 -2.05 22.74
C SER A 86 -19.26 -2.92 21.95
N HIS A 87 -19.40 -2.69 20.63
CA HIS A 87 -20.22 -3.50 19.74
C HIS A 87 -19.58 -4.89 19.48
N PRO A 88 -20.36 -5.90 19.05
CA PRO A 88 -19.81 -7.19 18.63
C PRO A 88 -19.04 -7.08 17.30
N LEU A 89 -18.07 -7.99 17.09
CA LEU A 89 -17.15 -7.96 15.93
C LEU A 89 -17.84 -7.82 14.54
N PRO A 90 -18.99 -8.47 14.26
CA PRO A 90 -19.65 -8.34 12.96
C PRO A 90 -20.22 -6.95 12.64
N GLU A 91 -20.27 -6.03 13.61
CA GLU A 91 -20.76 -4.67 13.42
C GLU A 91 -19.64 -3.68 12.99
N TYR A 92 -18.41 -4.16 12.81
CA TYR A 92 -17.28 -3.33 12.39
C TYR A 92 -16.88 -3.58 10.93
N PHE A 93 -16.52 -2.50 10.24
CA PHE A 93 -15.68 -2.63 9.05
C PHE A 93 -14.25 -2.95 9.48
N ILE A 94 -13.70 -4.03 8.93
CA ILE A 94 -12.34 -4.49 9.22
C ILE A 94 -11.51 -4.35 7.96
N SER A 95 -10.42 -3.58 8.04
CA SER A 95 -9.45 -3.50 6.94
C SER A 95 -8.79 -4.87 6.73
N SER A 96 -9.02 -5.48 5.58
CA SER A 96 -8.55 -6.82 5.22
C SER A 96 -7.71 -6.79 3.94
N SER A 97 -6.68 -7.63 3.88
CA SER A 97 -5.87 -7.86 2.68
C SER A 97 -6.05 -9.29 2.18
N HIS A 98 -6.12 -9.46 0.86
CA HIS A 98 -6.24 -10.74 0.16
C HIS A 98 -4.90 -11.08 -0.50
N ASN A 99 -4.49 -12.34 -0.47
CA ASN A 99 -3.20 -12.81 -0.98
C ASN A 99 -2.04 -11.91 -0.54
N THR A 100 -1.99 -11.60 0.76
CA THR A 100 -1.13 -10.56 1.34
C THR A 100 0.36 -10.74 1.05
N TYR A 101 0.78 -11.97 0.75
CA TYR A 101 2.17 -12.28 0.39
C TYR A 101 2.60 -11.75 -0.98
N LEU A 102 1.68 -11.42 -1.88
CA LEU A 102 2.01 -11.01 -3.25
C LEU A 102 2.46 -9.56 -3.33
N LEU A 103 3.61 -9.33 -3.96
CA LEU A 103 4.14 -8.00 -4.22
C LEU A 103 3.67 -7.38 -5.54
N ALA A 104 3.01 -8.15 -6.39
CA ALA A 104 2.58 -7.69 -7.70
C ALA A 104 1.42 -8.56 -8.20
N HIS A 105 1.24 -8.60 -9.52
CA HIS A 105 0.16 -9.30 -10.19
C HIS A 105 -0.09 -10.74 -9.70
N GLN A 106 -1.37 -11.12 -9.60
CA GLN A 106 -1.83 -12.39 -9.04
C GLN A 106 -1.26 -13.65 -9.72
N LEU A 107 -0.94 -13.58 -11.02
CA LEU A 107 -0.50 -14.74 -11.81
C LEU A 107 1.02 -14.88 -11.97
N TYR A 108 1.77 -13.78 -11.85
CA TYR A 108 3.20 -13.76 -12.19
C TYR A 108 4.03 -12.87 -11.26
N GLY A 109 3.41 -12.26 -10.26
CA GLY A 109 4.07 -11.46 -9.23
C GLY A 109 4.86 -12.35 -8.27
N SER A 110 5.94 -11.78 -7.73
CA SER A 110 6.71 -12.42 -6.66
C SER A 110 5.96 -12.34 -5.33
N SER A 111 6.25 -13.31 -4.45
CA SER A 111 5.79 -13.28 -3.07
C SER A 111 6.92 -12.87 -2.14
N ALA A 112 6.64 -12.09 -1.10
CA ALA A 112 7.62 -11.69 -0.12
C ALA A 112 7.03 -11.57 1.30
N ALA A 113 7.85 -11.78 2.32
CA ALA A 113 7.41 -11.66 3.71
C ALA A 113 7.17 -10.20 4.11
N GLU A 114 7.91 -9.29 3.49
CA GLU A 114 7.85 -7.84 3.66
C GLU A 114 6.45 -7.28 3.31
N ALA A 115 5.72 -7.95 2.40
CA ALA A 115 4.36 -7.57 2.02
C ALA A 115 3.40 -7.58 3.23
N TYR A 116 3.59 -8.53 4.17
CA TYR A 116 2.83 -8.60 5.41
C TYR A 116 3.16 -7.43 6.35
N GLU A 117 4.44 -7.07 6.48
CA GLU A 117 4.88 -5.97 7.33
C GLU A 117 4.27 -4.65 6.84
N THR A 118 4.42 -4.35 5.54
CA THR A 118 3.86 -3.14 4.93
C THR A 118 2.33 -3.09 5.08
N THR A 119 1.65 -4.20 4.81
CA THR A 119 0.18 -4.29 4.95
C THR A 119 -0.29 -4.03 6.38
N LEU A 120 0.40 -4.58 7.39
CA LEU A 120 0.08 -4.36 8.79
C LEU A 120 0.38 -2.93 9.25
N LYS A 121 1.47 -2.33 8.77
CA LYS A 121 1.80 -0.91 9.02
C LYS A 121 0.78 0.04 8.40
N ALA A 122 0.24 -0.31 7.24
CA ALA A 122 -0.85 0.42 6.59
C ALA A 122 -2.21 0.31 7.31
N GLY A 123 -2.30 -0.48 8.39
CA GLY A 123 -3.49 -0.55 9.23
C GLY A 123 -4.41 -1.74 8.97
N ALA A 124 -4.05 -2.66 8.05
CA ALA A 124 -4.83 -3.89 7.86
C ALA A 124 -4.85 -4.73 9.15
N ARG A 125 -6.01 -5.27 9.50
CA ARG A 125 -6.25 -6.09 10.70
C ARG A 125 -6.59 -7.55 10.38
N CYS A 126 -6.86 -7.86 9.11
CA CYS A 126 -7.00 -9.21 8.59
C CYS A 126 -6.03 -9.40 7.41
N ILE A 127 -5.31 -10.51 7.41
CA ILE A 127 -4.33 -10.88 6.36
C ILE A 127 -4.53 -12.35 5.99
N GLU A 128 -4.08 -12.72 4.80
CA GLU A 128 -4.20 -14.07 4.27
C GLU A 128 -2.84 -14.75 4.12
N ILE A 129 -2.79 -16.04 4.47
CA ILE A 129 -1.59 -16.87 4.41
C ILE A 129 -1.94 -18.17 3.68
N ASP A 130 -1.39 -18.32 2.48
CA ASP A 130 -1.53 -19.52 1.67
C ASP A 130 -0.40 -20.51 1.96
N ALA A 131 -0.70 -21.52 2.77
CA ALA A 131 0.28 -22.52 3.22
C ALA A 131 0.25 -23.78 2.32
N TRP A 132 1.37 -24.05 1.64
CA TRP A 132 1.55 -25.23 0.79
C TRP A 132 2.62 -26.15 1.36
N TYR A 133 2.38 -27.48 1.34
CA TYR A 133 3.38 -28.46 1.75
C TYR A 133 4.44 -28.66 0.66
N VAL A 134 5.71 -28.54 1.02
CA VAL A 134 6.81 -28.94 0.13
C VAL A 134 7.09 -30.43 0.33
N PHE A 135 6.66 -31.26 -0.61
CA PHE A 135 7.08 -32.67 -0.63
C PHE A 135 8.52 -32.74 -1.15
N ARG A 136 9.50 -32.80 -0.23
CA ARG A 136 10.88 -33.14 -0.60
C ARG A 136 10.97 -34.62 -0.95
N ILE A 137 11.00 -34.92 -2.24
CA ILE A 137 11.39 -36.26 -2.71
C ILE A 137 12.89 -36.41 -2.49
N TYR A 138 13.27 -37.15 -1.45
CA TYR A 138 14.65 -37.58 -1.27
C TYR A 138 14.95 -38.72 -2.24
N PHE A 139 15.73 -38.43 -3.28
CA PHE A 139 16.41 -39.47 -4.05
C PHE A 139 17.80 -39.73 -3.42
N PRO A 140 18.09 -40.95 -2.95
CA PRO A 140 19.44 -41.26 -2.49
C PRO A 140 20.41 -41.18 -3.69
N GLY A 141 21.34 -40.22 -3.64
CA GLY A 141 22.40 -40.06 -4.64
C GLY A 141 22.32 -38.83 -5.55
N SER A 142 21.30 -37.98 -5.43
CA SER A 142 21.20 -36.73 -6.22
C SER A 142 20.90 -35.53 -5.32
N THR A 143 21.90 -34.68 -5.12
CA THR A 143 21.72 -33.32 -4.58
C THR A 143 21.10 -32.45 -5.66
N LEU A 144 19.76 -32.38 -5.69
CA LEU A 144 19.04 -31.31 -6.36
C LEU A 144 18.57 -30.32 -5.30
N THR A 145 19.30 -29.21 -5.16
CA THR A 145 18.81 -28.02 -4.47
C THR A 145 17.69 -27.41 -5.30
N ALA A 146 16.44 -27.66 -4.90
CA ALA A 146 15.32 -26.84 -5.33
C ALA A 146 15.45 -25.47 -4.66
N GLN A 147 15.84 -24.46 -5.43
CA GLN A 147 15.67 -23.06 -5.04
C GLN A 147 14.22 -22.67 -5.36
N GLY A 148 13.50 -22.29 -4.31
CA GLY A 148 12.29 -21.47 -4.41
C GLY A 148 12.65 -20.03 -4.12
#